data_AF-A0A087D9Z5-F1
#
_entry.id   AF-A0A087D9Z5-F1
#
_cell.length_a   1.000
_cell.length_b   1.000
_cell.length_c   1.000
_cell.angle_alpha   90.00
_cell.angle_beta   90.00
_cell.angle_gamma   90.00
#
_symmetry.space_group_name_H-M   'P 1'
#
loop_
_entity.id
_entity.type
_entity.pdbx_description
1 polymer ?
#
loop_
_entity_poly.entity_id
_entity_poly.type
_entity_poly.pdbx_seq_one_letter_code
_entity_poly.pdbx_strand_id
1 'polypeptide(L)'
;MTGDELEQMYQEVILEASKHPHGKESFAPDAASEASGAAAANATVQATHEYCTPGESHQFNPTCGDEATVHVEVSDDEPHTIKRLVWDGHGCSISQASLSVMVDLVDGKTVDEAMQLEQVFHKLMESRGAGLNNEALEDELGDAVVFQGVSKYPMRIKCALLGWEGLKDSIAKALAAKN
;
A
#
# COMPACT_ATOMS: atom_id res chain seq x y z
N MET A 1 -15.25 25.50 7.09
CA MET A 1 -15.79 24.13 7.19
C MET A 1 -15.88 23.79 8.67
N THR A 2 -16.98 23.23 9.11
CA THR A 2 -17.08 22.65 10.45
C THR A 2 -16.30 21.33 10.52
N GLY A 3 -15.95 20.86 11.71
CA GLY A 3 -15.25 19.57 11.86
C GLY A 3 -16.02 18.40 11.24
N ASP A 4 -17.36 18.44 11.32
CA ASP A 4 -18.23 17.40 10.78
C ASP A 4 -18.28 17.39 9.24
N GLU A 5 -18.20 18.56 8.60
CA GLU A 5 -18.14 18.68 7.13
C GLU A 5 -16.83 18.09 6.57
N LEU A 6 -15.71 18.32 7.26
CA LEU A 6 -14.41 17.76 6.87
C LEU A 6 -14.37 16.24 7.07
N GLU A 7 -14.95 15.73 8.16
CA GLU A 7 -15.03 14.28 8.39
C GLU A 7 -15.91 13.58 7.33
N GLN A 8 -17.00 14.19 6.88
CA GLN A 8 -17.82 13.65 5.79
C GLN A 8 -17.05 13.60 4.47
N MET A 9 -16.34 14.68 4.13
CA MET A 9 -15.50 14.72 2.93
C MET A 9 -14.44 13.62 2.94
N TYR A 10 -13.76 13.41 4.08
CA TYR A 10 -12.76 12.34 4.20
C TYR A 10 -13.35 10.94 4.12
N GLN A 11 -14.57 10.74 4.63
CA GLN A 11 -15.29 9.48 4.45
C GLN A 11 -15.63 9.22 2.98
N GLU A 12 -16.04 10.25 2.23
CA GLU A 12 -16.31 10.12 0.80
C GLU A 12 -15.05 9.73 0.02
N VAL A 13 -13.89 10.34 0.30
CA VAL A 13 -12.62 9.98 -0.33
C VAL A 13 -12.27 8.50 -0.10
N ILE A 14 -12.35 8.02 1.14
CA ILE A 14 -12.10 6.60 1.48
C ILE A 14 -13.09 5.69 0.74
N LEU A 15 -14.37 6.07 0.69
CA LEU A 15 -15.39 5.25 0.02
C LEU A 15 -15.15 5.17 -1.48
N GLU A 16 -14.86 6.29 -2.15
CA GLU A 16 -14.58 6.30 -3.58
C GLU A 16 -13.32 5.51 -3.93
N ALA A 17 -12.22 5.72 -3.20
CA ALA A 17 -10.98 4.95 -3.38
C ALA A 17 -11.19 3.44 -3.15
N SER A 18 -12.12 3.05 -2.27
CA SER A 18 -12.44 1.64 -2.04
C SER A 18 -13.31 1.01 -3.15
N LYS A 19 -14.15 1.80 -3.83
CA LYS A 19 -15.02 1.32 -4.93
C LYS A 19 -14.28 1.26 -6.25
N HIS A 20 -13.38 2.21 -6.47
CA HIS A 20 -12.60 2.36 -7.70
C HIS A 20 -11.11 2.37 -7.39
N PRO A 21 -10.56 1.26 -6.86
CA PRO A 21 -9.17 1.23 -6.43
C PRO A 21 -8.20 1.30 -7.60
N HIS A 22 -7.17 2.14 -7.45
CA HIS A 22 -6.02 2.20 -8.34
C HIS A 22 -5.01 1.11 -8.02
N GLY A 23 -4.30 0.64 -9.05
CA GLY A 23 -3.32 -0.44 -8.96
C GLY A 23 -3.91 -1.83 -8.69
N LYS A 24 -5.23 -1.97 -8.56
CA LYS A 24 -5.87 -3.27 -8.35
C LYS A 24 -5.90 -4.10 -9.63
N GLU A 25 -5.33 -5.29 -9.58
CA GLU A 25 -5.34 -6.29 -10.64
C GLU A 25 -5.84 -7.63 -10.08
N SER A 26 -6.07 -8.60 -10.96
CA SER A 26 -6.31 -9.99 -10.57
C SER A 26 -5.10 -10.81 -10.99
N PHE A 27 -4.38 -11.35 -10.01
CA PHE A 27 -3.18 -12.13 -10.27
C PHE A 27 -3.59 -13.57 -10.60
N ALA A 28 -2.99 -14.13 -11.66
CA ALA A 28 -3.24 -15.52 -12.00
C ALA A 28 -2.65 -16.43 -10.90
N PRO A 29 -3.39 -17.45 -10.43
CA PRO A 29 -2.80 -18.46 -9.57
C PRO A 29 -1.67 -19.15 -10.34
N ASP A 30 -0.50 -19.25 -9.71
CA ASP A 30 0.65 -19.91 -10.34
C ASP A 30 0.31 -21.38 -10.54
N ALA A 31 0.20 -21.80 -11.81
CA ALA A 31 -0.14 -23.15 -12.22
C ALA A 31 0.83 -24.22 -11.68
N ALA A 32 2.01 -23.80 -11.18
CA ALA A 32 2.98 -24.68 -10.53
C ALA A 32 2.70 -24.95 -9.03
N SER A 33 1.91 -24.10 -8.35
CA SER A 33 1.63 -24.21 -6.91
C SER A 33 0.57 -25.26 -6.55
N GLU A 34 -0.25 -25.69 -7.52
CA GLU A 34 -1.24 -26.76 -7.31
C GLU A 34 -0.60 -28.12 -7.01
N ALA A 35 0.69 -28.30 -7.36
CA ALA A 35 1.39 -29.57 -7.24
C ALA A 35 2.08 -29.82 -5.88
N SER A 36 2.21 -28.82 -4.99
CA SER A 36 3.10 -28.92 -3.82
C SER A 36 2.45 -28.81 -2.43
N GLY A 37 1.14 -28.57 -2.32
CA GLY A 37 0.41 -28.67 -1.04
C GLY A 37 0.88 -27.72 0.08
N ALA A 38 1.70 -26.71 -0.23
CA ALA A 38 2.14 -25.68 0.69
C ALA A 38 1.40 -24.37 0.36
N ALA A 39 0.54 -23.92 1.27
CA ALA A 39 -0.28 -22.72 1.12
C ALA A 39 0.56 -21.45 1.30
N ALA A 40 1.16 -21.01 0.20
CA ALA A 40 1.39 -19.61 -0.12
C ALA A 40 1.20 -19.54 -1.63
N ALA A 41 0.03 -19.09 -2.08
CA ALA A 41 -0.24 -18.89 -3.49
C ALA A 41 0.62 -17.70 -3.95
N ASN A 42 1.86 -17.98 -4.37
CA ASN A 42 2.64 -17.03 -5.14
C ASN A 42 1.82 -16.77 -6.40
N ALA A 43 1.34 -15.56 -6.59
CA ALA A 43 0.56 -15.21 -7.76
C ALA A 43 1.54 -14.55 -8.73
N THR A 44 1.99 -15.26 -9.76
CA THR A 44 3.10 -14.78 -10.59
C THR A 44 2.64 -13.62 -11.47
N VAL A 45 2.80 -12.39 -10.98
CA VAL A 45 2.75 -11.19 -11.83
C VAL A 45 3.99 -11.22 -12.73
N GLN A 46 3.78 -11.29 -14.04
CA GLN A 46 4.90 -11.17 -14.97
C GLN A 46 5.44 -9.74 -14.91
N ALA A 47 6.76 -9.61 -14.69
CA ALA A 47 7.43 -8.34 -14.79
C ALA A 47 7.24 -7.78 -16.21
N THR A 48 6.82 -6.52 -16.29
CA THR A 48 6.48 -5.86 -17.55
C THR A 48 7.59 -4.94 -18.05
N HIS A 49 8.47 -4.49 -17.17
CA HIS A 49 9.61 -3.65 -17.50
C HIS A 49 10.91 -4.47 -17.69
N GLU A 50 11.60 -4.22 -18.80
CA GLU A 50 12.82 -4.94 -19.21
C GLU A 50 14.02 -4.71 -18.27
N TYR A 51 14.11 -3.52 -17.67
CA TYR A 51 15.22 -3.10 -16.79
C TYR A 51 14.73 -2.85 -15.36
N CYS A 52 13.98 -3.81 -14.85
CA CYS A 52 13.45 -3.79 -13.49
C CYS A 52 13.57 -5.16 -12.83
N THR A 53 13.73 -5.13 -11.52
CA THR A 53 13.68 -6.32 -10.68
C THR A 53 12.32 -6.35 -9.96
N PRO A 54 11.52 -7.41 -10.12
CA PRO A 54 10.24 -7.55 -9.44
C PRO A 54 10.42 -7.97 -7.98
N GLY A 55 9.47 -7.58 -7.13
CA GLY A 55 9.33 -8.06 -5.77
C GLY A 55 7.87 -8.21 -5.38
N GLU A 56 7.56 -9.19 -4.54
CA GLU A 56 6.19 -9.51 -4.15
C GLU A 56 6.08 -9.75 -2.65
N SER A 57 5.00 -9.27 -2.05
CA SER A 57 4.67 -9.52 -0.65
C SER A 57 3.19 -9.80 -0.46
N HIS A 58 2.89 -10.92 0.21
CA HIS A 58 1.56 -11.26 0.66
C HIS A 58 1.36 -10.82 2.12
N GLN A 59 0.27 -10.10 2.37
CA GLN A 59 -0.10 -9.53 3.66
C GLN A 59 -1.48 -10.03 4.08
N PHE A 60 -1.59 -10.43 5.35
CA PHE A 60 -2.84 -10.90 5.93
C PHE A 60 -3.09 -10.27 7.30
N ASN A 61 -4.26 -9.64 7.45
CA ASN A 61 -4.73 -9.07 8.71
C ASN A 61 -5.96 -9.85 9.23
N PRO A 62 -5.77 -10.84 10.13
CA PRO A 62 -6.85 -11.70 10.61
C PRO A 62 -7.91 -10.98 11.44
N THR A 63 -7.62 -9.75 11.91
CA THR A 63 -8.58 -8.99 12.73
C THR A 63 -9.74 -8.44 11.89
N CYS A 64 -9.45 -7.96 10.67
CA CYS A 64 -10.44 -7.48 9.72
C CYS A 64 -10.78 -8.56 8.66
N GLY A 65 -9.96 -9.61 8.53
CA GLY A 65 -10.02 -10.55 7.41
C GLY A 65 -9.50 -9.94 6.10
N ASP A 66 -8.65 -8.90 6.19
CA ASP A 66 -8.06 -8.30 4.99
C ASP A 66 -6.89 -9.16 4.51
N GLU A 67 -6.76 -9.28 3.20
CA GLU A 67 -5.70 -10.03 2.53
C GLU A 67 -5.33 -9.30 1.25
N ALA A 68 -4.03 -9.04 1.05
CA ALA A 68 -3.55 -8.37 -0.14
C ALA A 68 -2.15 -8.89 -0.51
N THR A 69 -1.94 -9.13 -1.80
CA THR A 69 -0.62 -9.35 -2.38
C THR A 69 -0.21 -8.09 -3.12
N VAL A 70 0.94 -7.51 -2.75
CA VAL A 70 1.52 -6.32 -3.36
C VAL A 70 2.71 -6.74 -4.22
N HIS A 71 2.72 -6.29 -5.48
CA HIS A 71 3.80 -6.53 -6.42
C HIS A 71 4.40 -5.19 -6.89
N VAL A 72 5.72 -5.09 -6.84
CA VAL A 72 6.48 -3.91 -7.24
C VAL A 72 7.52 -4.27 -8.31
N GLU A 73 7.76 -3.37 -9.25
CA GLU A 73 8.90 -3.43 -10.17
C GLU A 73 9.83 -2.25 -9.88
N VAL A 74 11.06 -2.55 -9.46
CA VAL A 74 12.06 -1.54 -9.07
C VAL A 74 13.14 -1.45 -10.15
N SER A 75 13.42 -0.25 -10.62
CA SER A 75 14.39 0.00 -11.68
C SER A 75 15.82 -0.43 -11.31
N ASP A 76 16.58 -0.89 -12.31
CA ASP A 76 17.96 -1.35 -12.11
C ASP A 76 18.97 -0.20 -12.02
N ASP A 77 18.60 1.00 -12.49
CA ASP A 77 19.40 2.20 -12.39
C ASP A 77 19.33 2.83 -10.98
N GLU A 78 20.36 3.62 -10.67
CA GLU A 78 20.42 4.45 -9.46
C GLU A 78 20.11 5.93 -9.80
N PRO A 79 19.27 6.63 -9.01
CA PRO A 79 18.54 6.09 -7.85
C PRO A 79 17.42 5.12 -8.27
N HIS A 80 17.23 4.07 -7.47
CA HIS A 80 16.17 3.09 -7.73
C HIS A 80 14.79 3.75 -7.67
N THR A 81 13.96 3.46 -8.67
CA THR A 81 12.61 4.02 -8.80
C THR A 81 11.56 2.92 -8.90
N ILE A 82 10.38 3.18 -8.35
CA ILE A 82 9.20 2.33 -8.51
C ILE A 82 8.67 2.57 -9.92
N LYS A 83 8.78 1.58 -10.80
CA LYS A 83 8.26 1.65 -12.18
C LYS A 83 6.86 1.08 -12.31
N ARG A 84 6.47 0.22 -11.39
CA ARG A 84 5.13 -0.35 -11.32
C ARG A 84 4.84 -0.78 -9.89
N LEU A 85 3.63 -0.52 -9.44
CA LEU A 85 3.09 -1.01 -8.19
C LEU A 85 1.65 -1.44 -8.40
N VAL A 86 1.37 -2.72 -8.20
CA VAL A 86 0.05 -3.31 -8.39
C VAL A 86 -0.26 -4.25 -7.24
N TRP A 87 -1.54 -4.49 -7.01
CA TRP A 87 -1.98 -5.35 -5.91
C TRP A 87 -3.21 -6.16 -6.30
N ASP A 88 -3.36 -7.33 -5.67
CA ASP A 88 -4.56 -8.15 -5.72
C ASP A 88 -4.98 -8.47 -4.28
N GLY A 89 -6.29 -8.62 -4.06
CA GLY A 89 -6.81 -9.01 -2.76
C GLY A 89 -8.19 -8.47 -2.44
N HIS A 90 -8.58 -8.72 -1.20
CA HIS A 90 -9.86 -8.35 -0.64
C HIS A 90 -9.71 -7.83 0.80
N GLY A 91 -10.61 -6.95 1.19
CA GLY A 91 -10.59 -6.39 2.53
C GLY A 91 -11.71 -5.38 2.74
N CYS A 92 -11.76 -4.82 3.93
CA CYS A 92 -12.66 -3.71 4.24
C CYS A 92 -12.36 -2.46 3.39
N SER A 93 -13.27 -1.49 3.41
CA SER A 93 -13.11 -0.25 2.64
C SER A 93 -11.82 0.51 2.99
N ILE A 94 -11.39 0.47 4.25
CA ILE A 94 -10.18 1.14 4.73
C ILE A 94 -8.91 0.53 4.11
N SER A 95 -8.81 -0.80 4.07
CA SER A 95 -7.63 -1.47 3.52
C SER A 95 -7.54 -1.27 2.01
N GLN A 96 -8.66 -1.40 1.30
CA GLN A 96 -8.70 -1.16 -0.15
C GLN A 96 -8.42 0.29 -0.52
N ALA A 97 -9.00 1.25 0.22
CA ALA A 97 -8.70 2.67 0.01
C ALA A 97 -7.23 2.99 0.29
N SER A 98 -6.65 2.43 1.36
CA SER A 98 -5.25 2.68 1.71
C SER A 98 -4.29 2.13 0.65
N LEU A 99 -4.56 0.93 0.13
CA LEU A 99 -3.83 0.36 -1.01
C LEU A 99 -3.92 1.25 -2.25
N SER A 100 -5.12 1.74 -2.59
CA SER A 100 -5.32 2.63 -3.74
C SER A 100 -4.54 3.94 -3.59
N VAL A 101 -4.68 4.62 -2.45
CA VAL A 101 -4.02 5.90 -2.20
C VAL A 101 -2.50 5.72 -2.11
N MET A 102 -2.02 4.61 -1.54
CA MET A 102 -0.60 4.27 -1.54
C MET A 102 -0.05 4.16 -2.96
N VAL A 103 -0.76 3.48 -3.87
CA VAL A 103 -0.32 3.35 -5.28
C VAL A 103 -0.12 4.72 -5.90
N ASP A 104 -1.13 5.58 -5.83
CA ASP A 104 -1.04 6.93 -6.40
C ASP A 104 0.09 7.76 -5.78
N LEU A 105 0.33 7.56 -4.48
CA LEU A 105 1.28 8.33 -3.72
C LEU A 105 2.73 7.90 -3.99
N VAL A 106 3.01 6.66 -4.37
CA VAL A 106 4.39 6.16 -4.54
C VAL A 106 4.77 5.81 -5.97
N ASP A 107 3.81 5.75 -6.90
CA ASP A 107 4.09 5.44 -8.30
C ASP A 107 5.07 6.47 -8.92
N GLY A 108 6.09 5.96 -9.61
CA GLY A 108 7.15 6.77 -10.21
C GLY A 108 8.15 7.41 -9.25
N LYS A 109 7.97 7.30 -7.92
CA LYS A 109 8.91 7.84 -6.94
C LYS A 109 10.17 6.97 -6.81
N THR A 110 11.22 7.56 -6.27
CA THR A 110 12.39 6.79 -5.80
C THR A 110 11.99 5.89 -4.63
N VAL A 111 12.75 4.80 -4.44
CA VAL A 111 12.56 3.91 -3.30
C VAL A 111 12.72 4.66 -1.98
N ASP A 112 13.68 5.58 -1.88
CA ASP A 112 13.92 6.37 -0.68
C ASP A 112 12.73 7.27 -0.35
N GLU A 113 12.15 7.95 -1.35
CA GLU A 113 10.94 8.75 -1.18
C GLU A 113 9.75 7.90 -0.75
N ALA A 114 9.57 6.71 -1.34
CA ALA A 114 8.49 5.80 -0.97
C ALA A 114 8.64 5.28 0.47
N MET A 115 9.87 4.99 0.92
CA MET A 115 10.14 4.59 2.31
C MET A 115 9.99 5.75 3.29
N GLN A 116 10.26 6.99 2.89
CA GLN A 116 9.94 8.16 3.69
C GLN A 116 8.41 8.29 3.87
N LEU A 117 7.64 8.18 2.79
CA LEU A 117 6.18 8.25 2.82
C LEU A 117 5.57 7.15 3.69
N GLU A 118 6.09 5.92 3.60
CA GLU A 118 5.69 4.81 4.49
C GLU A 118 5.86 5.17 5.97
N GLN A 119 7.00 5.73 6.34
CA GLN A 119 7.27 6.13 7.73
C GLN A 119 6.38 7.28 8.17
N VAL A 120 6.11 8.24 7.29
CA VAL A 120 5.22 9.37 7.60
C VAL A 120 3.78 8.89 7.77
N PHE A 121 3.31 7.97 6.92
CA PHE A 121 1.98 7.38 7.04
C PHE A 121 1.86 6.52 8.32
N HIS A 122 2.90 5.77 8.68
CA HIS A 122 2.93 5.02 9.92
C HIS A 122 2.82 5.95 11.14
N LYS A 123 3.55 7.09 11.16
CA LYS A 123 3.43 8.11 12.20
C LYS A 123 2.02 8.70 12.26
N LEU A 124 1.39 8.95 11.11
CA LEU A 124 0.00 9.42 11.07
C LEU A 124 -0.93 8.41 11.75
N MET A 125 -0.76 7.11 11.49
CA MET A 125 -1.57 6.06 12.10
C MET A 125 -1.37 5.93 13.61
N GLU A 126 -0.18 6.26 14.11
CA GLU A 126 0.13 6.28 15.54
C GLU A 126 -0.36 7.55 16.26
N SER A 127 -0.76 8.59 15.52
CA SER A 127 -1.15 9.90 16.07
C SER A 127 -2.42 9.88 16.92
N ARG A 128 -3.22 8.80 16.87
CA ARG A 128 -4.49 8.68 17.60
C ARG A 128 -5.48 9.81 17.33
N GLY A 129 -5.48 10.32 16.09
CA GLY A 129 -6.33 11.40 15.61
C GLY A 129 -5.74 12.80 15.78
N ALA A 130 -4.57 12.92 16.43
CA ALA A 130 -3.91 14.21 16.60
C ALA A 130 -3.35 14.78 15.28
N GLY A 131 -3.17 13.94 14.25
CA GLY A 131 -2.53 14.36 12.99
C GLY A 131 -1.02 14.43 13.13
N LEU A 132 -0.36 15.12 12.19
CA LEU A 132 1.07 15.34 12.26
C LEU A 132 1.33 16.77 12.75
N ASN A 133 2.30 16.94 13.65
CA ASN A 133 2.68 18.28 14.14
C ASN A 133 3.59 19.04 13.15
N ASN A 134 3.48 18.74 11.85
CA ASN A 134 4.34 19.29 10.81
C ASN A 134 3.57 19.31 9.47
N GLU A 135 3.17 20.50 9.04
CA GLU A 135 2.43 20.76 7.80
C GLU A 135 3.15 20.20 6.57
N ALA A 136 4.49 20.28 6.51
CA ALA A 136 5.26 19.74 5.39
C ALA A 136 5.12 18.21 5.27
N LEU A 137 4.97 17.49 6.39
CA LEU A 137 4.73 16.04 6.35
C LEU A 137 3.30 15.70 5.95
N GLU A 138 2.33 16.58 6.24
CA GLU A 138 0.95 16.42 5.78
C GLU A 138 0.86 16.66 4.27
N ASP A 139 1.56 17.68 3.77
CA ASP A 139 1.69 17.97 2.34
C ASP A 139 2.34 16.80 1.58
N GLU A 140 3.38 16.18 2.15
CA GLU A 140 4.01 14.98 1.57
C GLU A 140 3.03 13.82 1.44
N LEU A 141 2.11 13.64 2.39
CA LEU A 141 1.11 12.56 2.36
C LEU A 141 -0.02 12.80 1.36
N GLY A 142 -0.26 14.04 0.92
CA GLY A 142 -1.35 14.37 0.01
C GLY A 142 -2.68 13.74 0.45
N ASP A 143 -3.31 12.97 -0.43
CA ASP A 143 -4.60 12.32 -0.15
C ASP A 143 -4.52 11.27 0.97
N ALA A 144 -3.34 10.78 1.36
CA ALA A 144 -3.20 9.86 2.48
C ALA A 144 -3.49 10.53 3.84
N VAL A 145 -3.54 11.86 3.92
CA VAL A 145 -3.91 12.60 5.14
C VAL A 145 -5.35 12.30 5.59
N VAL A 146 -6.24 11.90 4.67
CA VAL A 146 -7.65 11.56 4.99
C VAL A 146 -7.76 10.41 6.00
N PHE A 147 -6.71 9.57 6.10
CA PHE A 147 -6.64 8.48 7.08
C PHE A 147 -6.39 8.96 8.52
N GLN A 148 -6.14 10.26 8.77
CA GLN A 148 -6.06 10.79 10.14
C GLN A 148 -7.26 10.38 10.99
N GLY A 149 -8.48 10.40 10.40
CA GLY A 149 -9.68 9.93 11.09
C GLY A 149 -9.62 8.45 11.49
N VAL A 150 -8.99 7.60 10.68
CA VAL A 150 -8.80 6.16 10.96
C VAL A 150 -7.87 5.94 12.15
N SER A 151 -6.85 6.78 12.33
CA SER A 151 -5.91 6.68 13.45
C SER A 151 -6.58 6.78 14.84
N LYS A 152 -7.78 7.38 14.93
CA LYS A 152 -8.61 7.40 16.15
C LYS A 152 -9.08 6.01 16.59
N TYR A 153 -9.05 5.02 15.71
CA TYR A 153 -9.62 3.68 15.92
C TYR A 153 -8.52 2.61 15.87
N PRO A 154 -7.94 2.20 17.02
CA PRO A 154 -6.84 1.24 17.06
C PRO A 154 -7.11 -0.09 16.32
N MET A 155 -8.37 -0.54 16.29
CA MET A 155 -8.77 -1.76 15.59
C MET A 155 -8.73 -1.64 14.07
N ARG A 156 -8.65 -0.43 13.51
CA ARG A 156 -8.59 -0.16 12.07
C ARG A 156 -7.21 0.23 11.57
N ILE A 157 -6.27 0.55 12.46
CA ILE A 157 -4.88 0.90 12.10
C ILE A 157 -4.22 -0.19 11.25
N LYS A 158 -4.36 -1.47 11.64
CA LYS A 158 -3.81 -2.59 10.87
C LYS A 158 -4.43 -2.72 9.47
N CYS A 159 -5.70 -2.34 9.33
CA CYS A 159 -6.40 -2.40 8.06
C CYS A 159 -5.84 -1.27 7.14
N ALA A 160 -5.51 -0.09 7.68
CA ALA A 160 -4.84 0.99 6.93
C ALA A 160 -3.37 0.69 6.59
N LEU A 161 -2.60 0.04 7.47
CA LEU A 161 -1.17 -0.22 7.25
C LEU A 161 -0.88 -1.44 6.36
N LEU A 162 -1.87 -2.30 6.09
CA LEU A 162 -1.69 -3.56 5.34
C LEU A 162 -0.92 -3.38 4.03
N GLY A 163 -1.33 -2.43 3.18
CA GLY A 163 -0.67 -2.19 1.90
C GLY A 163 0.75 -1.68 2.03
N TRP A 164 0.99 -0.80 3.00
CA TRP A 164 2.29 -0.18 3.28
C TRP A 164 3.33 -1.20 3.75
N GLU A 165 2.93 -2.17 4.59
CA GLU A 165 3.78 -3.30 4.96
C GLU A 165 4.11 -4.18 3.73
N GLY A 166 3.13 -4.38 2.84
CA GLY A 166 3.35 -5.09 1.57
C GLY A 166 4.32 -4.37 0.63
N LEU A 167 4.21 -3.04 0.51
CA LEU A 167 5.14 -2.21 -0.26
C LEU A 167 6.57 -2.33 0.27
N LYS A 168 6.76 -2.15 1.58
CA LYS A 168 8.08 -2.25 2.23
C LYS A 168 8.73 -3.60 2.01
N ASP A 169 8.00 -4.70 2.25
CA ASP A 169 8.53 -6.06 2.09
C ASP A 169 8.79 -6.43 0.62
N SER A 170 7.90 -6.03 -0.30
CA SER A 170 8.10 -6.28 -1.74
C SER A 170 9.32 -5.53 -2.30
N ILE A 171 9.52 -4.27 -1.90
CA ILE A 171 10.73 -3.50 -2.25
C ILE A 171 11.98 -4.16 -1.66
N ALA A 172 11.95 -4.56 -0.39
CA ALA A 172 13.09 -5.22 0.25
C ALA A 172 13.49 -6.50 -0.50
N LYS A 173 12.52 -7.30 -0.95
CA LYS A 173 12.75 -8.50 -1.78
C LYS A 173 13.33 -8.15 -3.16
N ALA A 174 12.79 -7.13 -3.83
CA ALA A 174 13.30 -6.67 -5.12
C ALA A 174 14.77 -6.22 -5.02
N LEU A 175 15.11 -5.42 -3.99
CA LEU A 175 16.48 -4.96 -3.76
C LEU A 175 17.42 -6.09 -3.35
N ALA A 176 16.95 -7.05 -2.54
CA ALA A 176 17.75 -8.22 -2.16
C ALA A 176 18.10 -9.10 -3.36
N ALA A 177 17.20 -9.23 -4.34
CA ALA A 177 17.43 -10.00 -5.56
C ALA A 177 18.42 -9.35 -6.55
N LYS A 178 18.73 -8.05 -6.38
CA LYS A 178 19.74 -7.34 -7.19
C LYS A 178 21.18 -7.57 -6.71
N ASN A 179 21.38 -8.06 -5.47
CA ASN A 179 22.69 -8.31 -4.85
C ASN A 179 23.15 -9.76 -5.03
#